data_AF-A0A6L9VCM0-F1
#
_entry.id   AF-A0A6L9VCM0-F1
#
_cell.length_a   1.000
_cell.length_b   1.000
_cell.length_c   1.000
_cell.angle_alpha   90.00
_cell.angle_beta   90.00
_cell.angle_gamma   90.00
#
_symmetry.space_group_name_H-M   'P 1'
#
loop_
_entity.id
_entity.type
_entity.pdbx_description
1 polymer ?
#
loop_
_entity_poly.entity_id
_entity_poly.type
_entity_poly.pdbx_seq_one_letter_code
_entity_poly.pdbx_strand_id
1 'polypeptide(L)'
;MVSQPTIPRMDANTARTENMRRLVAEAGGPAEWARRFGHARWQQAQVSQWISEAKPKGIGRNLARDLEAAMGLAPGELDRQESGPSQDPRLERAIVEAAVKLVRELDAMSPQPPPPETYATRLYLAMLVAREEGAASILEGQDLVGALRRFAAELRKAG
;
A
#
# COMPACT_ATOMS: atom_id res chain seq x y z
N MET A 1 -19.45 25.52 -17.16
CA MET A 1 -19.42 24.04 -17.11
C MET A 1 -18.00 23.63 -16.81
N VAL A 2 -17.73 23.12 -15.61
CA VAL A 2 -16.38 22.74 -15.19
C VAL A 2 -16.18 21.26 -15.54
N SER A 3 -15.34 20.97 -16.52
CA SER A 3 -14.95 19.60 -16.86
C SER A 3 -14.17 19.02 -15.68
N GLN A 4 -14.70 17.97 -15.07
CA GLN A 4 -13.96 17.21 -14.05
C GLN A 4 -12.69 16.62 -14.69
N PRO A 5 -11.53 16.66 -14.01
CA PRO A 5 -10.37 15.89 -14.44
C PRO A 5 -10.67 14.41 -14.24
N THR A 6 -10.83 13.67 -15.34
CA THR A 6 -10.92 12.22 -15.34
C THR A 6 -9.61 11.67 -14.78
N ILE A 7 -9.63 11.15 -13.55
CA ILE A 7 -8.51 10.35 -13.02
C ILE A 7 -8.25 9.26 -14.07
N PRO A 8 -7.04 9.14 -14.64
CA PRO A 8 -6.77 8.10 -15.63
C PRO A 8 -7.02 6.75 -14.97
N ARG A 9 -8.11 6.10 -15.37
CA ARG A 9 -8.39 4.71 -15.01
C ARG A 9 -7.18 3.91 -15.46
N MET A 10 -6.40 3.39 -14.51
CA MET A 10 -5.22 2.59 -14.80
C MET A 10 -5.59 1.48 -15.78
N ASP A 11 -4.82 1.32 -16.86
CA ASP A 11 -5.07 0.24 -17.83
C ASP A 11 -5.08 -1.10 -17.08
N ALA A 12 -6.00 -2.00 -17.43
CA ALA A 12 -6.14 -3.32 -16.80
C ALA A 12 -4.82 -4.11 -16.90
N ASN A 13 -4.02 -3.86 -17.94
CA ASN A 13 -2.69 -4.44 -18.07
C ASN A 13 -1.69 -3.93 -17.01
N THR A 14 -1.76 -2.65 -16.64
CA THR A 14 -0.96 -2.05 -15.58
C THR A 14 -1.34 -2.63 -14.22
N ALA A 15 -2.65 -2.72 -13.93
CA ALA A 15 -3.14 -3.33 -12.68
C ALA A 15 -2.68 -4.78 -12.52
N ARG A 16 -2.79 -5.60 -13.57
CA ARG A 16 -2.27 -6.98 -13.57
C ARG A 16 -0.78 -7.05 -13.30
N THR A 17 -0.01 -6.15 -13.91
CA THR A 17 1.44 -6.11 -13.77
C THR A 17 1.85 -5.78 -12.33
N GLU A 18 1.21 -4.79 -11.72
CA GLU A 18 1.46 -4.40 -10.33
C GLU A 18 1.07 -5.50 -9.35
N ASN A 19 -0.13 -6.08 -9.52
CA ASN A 19 -0.59 -7.21 -8.73
C ASN A 19 0.35 -8.41 -8.85
N MET A 20 0.83 -8.71 -10.06
CA MET A 20 1.80 -9.77 -10.29
C MET A 20 3.14 -9.48 -9.61
N ARG A 21 3.65 -8.24 -9.69
CA ARG A 21 4.90 -7.84 -9.03
C ARG A 21 4.83 -8.08 -7.53
N ARG A 22 3.71 -7.70 -6.91
CA ARG A 22 3.43 -7.95 -5.50
C ARG A 22 3.43 -9.43 -5.17
N LEU A 23 2.61 -10.23 -5.86
CA LEU A 23 2.47 -11.66 -5.58
C LEU A 23 3.81 -12.40 -5.77
N VAL A 24 4.63 -11.96 -6.74
CA VAL A 24 5.98 -12.49 -6.93
C VAL A 24 6.91 -12.07 -5.78
N ALA A 25 6.83 -10.83 -5.28
CA ALA A 25 7.59 -10.39 -4.12
C ALA A 25 7.21 -11.17 -2.85
N GLU A 26 5.91 -11.36 -2.58
CA GLU A 26 5.39 -12.16 -1.46
C GLU A 26 5.84 -13.63 -1.52
N ALA A 27 5.98 -14.18 -2.73
CA ALA A 27 6.52 -15.51 -2.93
C ALA A 27 8.04 -15.63 -2.65
N GLY A 28 8.76 -14.51 -2.49
CA GLY A 28 10.22 -14.48 -2.33
C GLY A 28 11.00 -14.20 -3.62
N GLY A 29 10.32 -13.68 -4.65
CA GLY A 29 10.89 -13.29 -5.93
C GLY A 29 10.59 -14.24 -7.10
N PRO A 30 11.00 -13.90 -8.34
CA PRO A 30 10.62 -14.62 -9.55
C PRO A 30 11.00 -16.10 -9.58
N ALA A 31 12.14 -16.45 -8.97
CA ALA A 31 12.64 -17.82 -8.92
C ALA A 31 11.82 -18.68 -7.96
N GLU A 32 11.47 -18.13 -6.79
CA GLU A 32 10.60 -18.80 -5.82
C GLU A 32 9.18 -18.94 -6.35
N TRP A 33 8.64 -17.88 -6.96
CA TRP A 33 7.33 -17.92 -7.59
C TRP A 33 7.26 -19.01 -8.68
N ALA A 34 8.25 -19.07 -9.59
CA ALA A 34 8.31 -20.08 -10.64
C ALA A 34 8.43 -21.51 -10.09
N ARG A 35 9.14 -21.69 -8.97
CA ARG A 35 9.22 -23.00 -8.30
C ARG A 35 7.88 -23.42 -7.69
N ARG A 36 7.17 -22.49 -7.07
CA ARG A 36 5.92 -22.76 -6.34
C ARG A 36 4.71 -22.95 -7.26
N PHE A 37 4.57 -22.09 -8.28
CA PHE A 37 3.36 -22.01 -9.10
C PHE A 37 3.63 -22.25 -10.59
N GLY A 38 4.90 -22.21 -11.02
CA GLY A 38 5.26 -22.29 -12.43
C GLY A 38 5.09 -23.68 -13.04
N HIS A 39 5.19 -24.76 -12.24
CA HIS A 39 5.00 -26.17 -12.65
C HIS A 39 5.49 -26.50 -14.09
N ALA A 40 6.71 -26.06 -14.44
CA ALA A 40 7.34 -26.14 -15.77
C ALA A 40 6.67 -25.34 -16.92
N ARG A 41 5.45 -24.82 -16.74
CA ARG A 41 4.75 -23.94 -17.68
C ARG A 41 5.36 -22.55 -17.76
N TRP A 42 5.82 -22.02 -16.62
CA TRP A 42 6.45 -20.71 -16.54
C TRP A 42 7.77 -20.73 -15.78
N GLN A 43 8.80 -20.21 -16.42
CA GLN A 43 10.15 -20.13 -15.87
C GLN A 43 10.43 -18.75 -15.27
N GLN A 44 11.41 -18.68 -14.37
CA GLN A 44 11.86 -17.43 -13.75
C GLN A 44 12.03 -16.28 -14.77
N ALA A 45 12.67 -16.56 -15.92
CA ALA A 45 12.89 -15.54 -16.94
C ALA A 45 11.60 -14.93 -17.49
N GLN A 46 10.54 -15.74 -17.64
CA GLN A 46 9.23 -15.25 -18.09
C GLN A 46 8.55 -14.42 -17.00
N VAL A 47 8.66 -14.85 -15.75
CA VAL A 47 8.12 -14.11 -14.60
C VAL A 47 8.79 -12.74 -14.46
N SER A 48 10.12 -12.69 -14.58
CA SER A 48 10.89 -11.43 -14.57
C SER A 48 10.49 -10.48 -15.69
N GLN A 49 10.12 -10.99 -16.87
CA GLN A 49 9.63 -10.16 -17.98
C GLN A 49 8.28 -9.53 -17.67
N TRP A 50 7.38 -10.23 -16.96
CA TRP A 50 6.08 -9.66 -16.60
C TRP A 50 6.19 -8.57 -15.53
N ILE A 51 7.09 -8.73 -14.57
CA ILE A 51 7.21 -7.79 -13.45
C ILE A 51 8.24 -6.67 -13.65
N SER A 52 8.95 -6.67 -14.79
CA SER A 52 10.02 -5.71 -15.10
C SER A 52 9.56 -4.26 -14.87
N GLU A 53 10.41 -3.44 -14.26
CA GLU A 53 10.12 -2.03 -13.96
C GLU A 53 10.21 -1.15 -15.21
N ALA A 54 11.17 -1.43 -16.10
CA ALA A 54 11.44 -0.59 -17.27
C ALA A 54 10.51 -0.89 -18.46
N LYS A 55 10.20 -2.17 -18.71
CA LYS A 55 9.34 -2.57 -19.84
C LYS A 55 8.69 -3.93 -19.58
N PRO A 56 7.64 -3.97 -18.74
CA PRO A 56 6.94 -5.21 -18.46
C PRO A 56 6.28 -5.76 -19.74
N LYS A 57 6.39 -7.07 -19.94
CA LYS A 57 5.63 -7.77 -20.98
C LYS A 57 4.18 -7.87 -20.50
N GLY A 58 3.26 -7.30 -21.26
CA GLY A 58 1.85 -7.20 -20.87
C GLY A 58 1.22 -8.55 -20.54
N ILE A 59 0.42 -8.56 -19.47
CA ILE A 59 -0.34 -9.72 -19.00
C ILE A 59 -1.73 -9.64 -19.65
N GLY A 60 -1.90 -10.41 -20.72
CA GLY A 60 -3.19 -10.55 -21.39
C GLY A 60 -4.22 -11.25 -20.50
N ARG A 61 -5.51 -11.07 -20.82
CA ARG A 61 -6.63 -11.63 -20.04
C ARG A 61 -6.50 -13.14 -19.81
N ASN A 62 -6.20 -13.92 -20.85
CA ASN A 62 -6.10 -15.38 -20.73
C ASN A 62 -4.94 -15.78 -19.81
N LEU A 63 -3.79 -15.13 -19.96
CA LEU A 63 -2.64 -15.36 -19.10
C LEU A 63 -2.97 -15.00 -17.64
N ALA A 64 -3.68 -13.90 -17.40
CA ALA A 64 -4.13 -13.55 -16.05
C ALA A 64 -4.99 -14.66 -15.42
N ARG A 65 -5.91 -15.26 -16.19
CA ARG A 65 -6.75 -16.37 -15.67
C ARG A 65 -5.96 -17.62 -15.36
N ASP A 66 -5.01 -17.96 -16.23
CA ASP A 66 -4.12 -19.09 -16.00
C ASP A 66 -3.25 -18.87 -14.75
N LEU A 67 -2.75 -17.65 -14.55
CA LEU A 67 -1.97 -17.27 -13.37
C LEU A 67 -2.80 -17.30 -12.09
N GLU A 68 -4.03 -16.76 -12.12
CA GLU A 68 -4.99 -16.82 -11.01
C GLU A 68 -5.25 -18.27 -10.59
N ALA A 69 -5.56 -19.15 -11.56
CA ALA A 69 -5.79 -20.56 -11.31
C ALA A 69 -4.57 -21.27 -10.71
N ALA A 70 -3.37 -20.99 -11.23
CA ALA A 70 -2.13 -21.57 -10.73
C ALA A 70 -1.79 -21.14 -9.28
N MET A 71 -2.18 -19.93 -8.90
CA MET A 71 -2.00 -19.41 -7.55
C MET A 71 -3.17 -19.72 -6.60
N GLY A 72 -4.24 -20.36 -7.09
CA GLY A 72 -5.45 -20.63 -6.30
C GLY A 72 -6.28 -19.38 -5.98
N LEU A 73 -6.11 -18.31 -6.78
CA LEU A 73 -6.84 -17.05 -6.64
C LEU A 73 -8.22 -17.11 -7.29
N ALA A 74 -9.14 -16.27 -6.81
CA ALA A 74 -10.43 -16.10 -7.45
C ALA A 74 -10.27 -15.48 -8.86
N PRO A 75 -11.12 -15.84 -9.83
CA PRO A 75 -11.11 -15.19 -11.13
C PRO A 75 -11.35 -13.69 -10.99
N GLY A 76 -10.34 -12.87 -11.31
CA GLY A 76 -10.43 -11.43 -11.46
C GLY A 76 -9.58 -10.69 -10.46
N GLU A 77 -8.92 -11.41 -9.55
CA GLU A 77 -7.98 -10.86 -8.58
C GLU A 77 -6.88 -10.03 -9.25
N LEU A 78 -6.30 -10.50 -10.35
CA LEU A 78 -5.25 -9.74 -11.04
C LEU A 78 -5.80 -8.50 -11.75
N ASP A 79 -7.09 -8.49 -12.10
CA ASP A 79 -7.78 -7.36 -12.71
C ASP A 79 -8.22 -6.31 -11.70
N ARG A 80 -8.23 -6.65 -10.40
CA ARG A 80 -8.63 -5.69 -9.37
C ARG A 80 -7.61 -4.57 -9.31
N GLN A 81 -8.09 -3.37 -9.57
CA GLN A 81 -7.41 -2.16 -9.13
C GLN A 81 -7.52 -2.12 -7.61
N GLU A 82 -6.57 -2.74 -6.92
CA GLU A 82 -6.47 -2.52 -5.49
C GLU A 82 -6.15 -1.06 -5.22
N SER A 83 -6.93 -0.46 -4.32
CA SER A 83 -6.69 0.89 -3.85
C SER A 83 -5.54 0.85 -2.83
N GLY A 84 -4.31 0.76 -3.32
CA GLY A 84 -3.09 0.93 -2.53
C GLY A 84 -2.21 -0.32 -2.36
N PRO A 85 -0.95 -0.15 -1.93
CA PRO A 85 0.04 -1.22 -1.82
C PRO A 85 -0.36 -2.27 -0.78
N SER A 86 0.02 -3.53 -1.05
CA SER A 86 -0.13 -4.70 -0.16
C SER A 86 0.15 -4.34 1.29
N GLN A 87 -0.86 -4.48 2.14
CA GLN A 87 -0.76 -4.13 3.53
C GLN A 87 -0.32 -5.38 4.30
N ASP A 88 0.97 -5.47 4.67
CA ASP A 88 1.39 -6.42 5.70
C ASP A 88 0.58 -6.08 6.97
N PRO A 89 -0.24 -6.99 7.52
CA PRO A 89 -1.05 -6.71 8.71
C PRO A 89 -0.22 -6.26 9.92
N ARG A 90 1.06 -6.64 9.99
CA ARG A 90 1.99 -6.17 11.03
C ARG A 90 2.39 -4.72 10.81
N LEU A 91 2.58 -4.33 9.54
CA LEU A 91 2.86 -2.96 9.15
C LEU A 91 1.64 -2.07 9.44
N GLU A 92 0.41 -2.55 9.17
CA GLU A 92 -0.81 -1.85 9.55
C GLU A 92 -0.90 -1.64 11.06
N ARG A 93 -0.63 -2.69 11.85
CA ARG A 93 -0.64 -2.58 13.31
C ARG A 93 0.36 -1.54 13.79
N ALA A 94 1.60 -1.57 13.29
CA ALA A 94 2.63 -0.59 13.66
C ALA A 94 2.21 0.84 13.28
N ILE A 95 1.61 1.03 12.10
CA ILE A 95 1.08 2.33 11.66
C ILE A 95 -0.03 2.82 12.59
N VAL A 96 -0.97 1.95 12.97
CA VAL A 96 -2.07 2.31 13.88
C VAL A 96 -1.52 2.64 15.27
N GLU A 97 -0.59 1.86 15.80
CA GLU A 97 0.04 2.12 17.10
C GLU A 97 0.83 3.45 17.08
N ALA A 98 1.60 3.72 16.02
CA ALA A 98 2.32 4.97 15.83
C ALA A 98 1.36 6.17 15.71
N ALA A 99 0.26 6.01 14.96
CA ALA A 99 -0.76 7.05 14.81
C ALA A 99 -1.44 7.38 16.14
N VAL A 100 -1.82 6.36 16.92
CA VAL A 100 -2.40 6.54 18.26
C VAL A 100 -1.41 7.23 19.19
N LYS A 101 -0.11 6.89 19.13
CA LYS A 101 0.95 7.58 19.88
C LYS A 101 1.01 9.06 19.50
N LEU A 102 1.06 9.39 18.21
CA LEU A 102 1.09 10.79 17.74
C LEU A 102 -0.13 11.59 18.21
N VAL A 103 -1.33 11.03 18.11
CA VAL A 103 -2.56 11.68 18.59
C VAL A 103 -2.47 11.93 20.09
N ARG A 104 -2.09 10.93 20.89
CA ARG A 104 -1.98 11.05 22.36
C ARG A 104 -0.96 12.11 22.77
N GLU A 105 0.22 12.11 22.17
CA GLU A 105 1.28 13.07 22.48
C GLU A 105 0.86 14.49 22.09
N LEU A 106 0.23 14.68 20.93
CA LEU A 106 -0.25 15.99 20.52
C LEU A 106 -1.40 16.49 21.42
N ASP A 107 -2.31 15.61 21.79
CA ASP A 107 -3.42 15.94 22.69
C ASP A 107 -2.91 16.26 24.11
N ALA A 108 -1.87 15.57 24.59
CA ALA A 108 -1.22 15.86 25.87
C ALA A 108 -0.53 17.24 25.88
N MET A 109 -0.14 17.75 24.71
CA MET A 109 0.40 19.11 24.55
C MET A 109 -0.70 20.17 24.39
N SER A 110 -1.96 19.78 24.21
CA SER A 110 -3.08 20.69 24.01
C SER A 110 -3.72 21.08 25.35
N PRO A 111 -4.00 22.37 25.61
CA PRO A 111 -4.63 22.81 26.85
C PRO A 111 -6.10 22.42 26.98
N GLN A 112 -6.76 22.05 25.87
CA GLN A 112 -8.14 21.58 25.85
C GLN A 112 -8.24 20.27 25.08
N PRO A 113 -9.04 19.30 25.57
CA PRO A 113 -9.28 18.07 24.84
C PRO A 113 -9.97 18.41 23.51
N PRO A 114 -9.60 17.73 22.42
CA PRO A 114 -10.19 18.01 21.12
C PRO A 114 -11.65 17.55 21.05
N PRO A 115 -12.47 18.17 20.20
CA PRO A 115 -13.85 17.75 19.99
C PRO A 115 -13.94 16.33 19.43
N PRO A 116 -14.88 15.49 19.90
CA PRO A 116 -14.98 14.09 19.48
C PRO A 116 -15.13 13.86 17.98
N GLU A 117 -15.81 14.77 17.30
CA GLU A 117 -16.02 14.76 15.86
C GLU A 117 -14.71 14.86 15.05
N THR A 118 -13.63 15.35 15.67
CA THR A 118 -12.32 15.48 15.02
C THR A 118 -11.44 14.24 15.16
N TYR A 119 -11.81 13.26 16.00
CA TYR A 119 -10.97 12.09 16.27
C TYR A 119 -10.70 11.26 15.02
N ALA A 120 -11.70 11.06 14.16
CA ALA A 120 -11.53 10.28 12.94
C ALA A 120 -10.51 10.94 11.99
N THR A 121 -10.65 12.25 11.78
CA THR A 121 -9.73 13.04 10.92
C THR A 121 -8.31 13.07 11.50
N ARG A 122 -8.18 13.25 12.82
CA ARG A 122 -6.89 13.21 13.53
C ARG A 122 -6.20 11.87 13.36
N LEU A 123 -6.91 10.77 13.60
CA LEU A 123 -6.35 9.43 13.45
C LEU A 123 -5.94 9.14 12.01
N TYR A 124 -6.78 9.52 11.04
CA TYR A 124 -6.48 9.37 9.61
C TYR A 124 -5.20 10.11 9.21
N LEU A 125 -5.08 11.40 9.56
CA LEU A 125 -3.89 12.19 9.26
C LEU A 125 -2.64 11.66 9.98
N ALA A 126 -2.78 11.21 11.23
CA ALA A 126 -1.68 10.59 11.97
C ALA A 126 -1.22 9.27 11.32
N MET A 127 -2.14 8.46 10.77
CA MET A 127 -1.80 7.25 10.01
C MET A 127 -1.05 7.57 8.71
N LEU A 128 -1.41 8.66 8.01
CA LEU A 128 -0.66 9.11 6.84
C LEU A 128 0.77 9.53 7.22
N VAL A 129 0.92 10.34 8.27
CA VAL A 129 2.25 10.75 8.75
C VAL A 129 3.07 9.55 9.20
N ALA A 130 2.48 8.60 9.93
CA ALA A 130 3.19 7.39 10.35
C ALA A 130 3.64 6.49 9.19
N ARG A 131 2.90 6.50 8.07
CA ARG A 131 3.29 5.80 6.83
C ARG A 131 4.48 6.48 6.13
N GLU A 132 4.50 7.81 6.12
CA GLU A 132 5.53 8.61 5.43
C GLU A 132 6.84 8.67 6.23
N GLU A 133 6.76 8.93 7.54
CA GLU A 133 7.92 9.13 8.42
C GLU A 133 8.50 7.80 8.96
N GLY A 134 7.76 6.69 8.81
CA GLY A 134 8.17 5.37 9.30
C GLY A 134 7.66 5.07 10.71
N ALA A 135 6.67 4.18 10.78
CA ALA A 135 6.02 3.81 12.03
C ALA A 135 6.99 3.25 13.10
N ALA A 136 7.97 2.43 12.70
CA ALA A 136 8.96 1.85 13.61
C ALA A 136 9.79 2.94 14.32
N SER A 137 10.33 3.89 13.57
CA SER A 137 11.14 5.00 14.12
C SER A 137 10.34 5.89 15.07
N ILE A 138 9.05 6.13 14.77
CA ILE A 138 8.14 6.87 15.66
C ILE A 138 7.89 6.11 16.97
N LEU A 139 7.66 4.79 16.88
CA LEU A 139 7.44 3.95 18.05
C LEU A 139 8.69 3.90 18.95
N GLU A 140 9.87 3.79 18.35
CA GLU A 140 11.18 3.85 19.02
C GLU A 140 11.54 5.26 19.52
N GLY A 141 10.82 6.29 19.07
CA GLY A 141 10.96 7.67 19.54
C GLY A 141 12.03 8.49 18.81
N GLN A 142 12.69 7.91 17.80
CA GLN A 142 13.77 8.57 17.03
C GLN A 142 13.24 9.77 16.23
N ASP A 143 12.09 9.60 15.57
CA ASP A 143 11.50 10.62 14.68
C ASP A 143 10.23 11.25 15.25
N LEU A 144 9.91 10.99 16.52
CA LEU A 144 8.65 11.40 17.14
C LEU A 144 8.39 12.92 17.05
N VAL A 145 9.40 13.74 17.33
CA VAL A 145 9.26 15.21 17.32
C VAL A 145 9.02 15.74 15.90
N GLY A 146 9.70 15.16 14.90
CA GLY A 146 9.51 15.50 13.50
C GLY A 146 8.09 15.15 13.05
N ALA A 147 7.68 13.91 13.32
CA ALA A 147 6.34 13.42 13.01
C ALA A 147 5.24 14.25 13.70
N LEU A 148 5.41 14.65 14.96
CA LEU A 148 4.46 15.51 15.67
C LEU A 148 4.30 16.88 15.02
N ARG A 149 5.42 17.51 14.61
CA ARG A 149 5.39 18.81 13.90
C ARG A 149 4.67 18.69 12.56
N ARG A 150 4.93 17.62 11.82
CA ARG A 150 4.26 17.33 10.55
C ARG A 150 2.77 17.11 10.74
N PHE A 151 2.40 16.27 11.70
CA PHE A 151 1.00 16.00 12.04
C PHE A 151 0.24 17.26 12.43
N ALA A 152 0.82 18.11 13.29
CA ALA A 152 0.22 19.40 13.66
C ALA A 152 0.13 20.39 12.48
N ALA A 153 1.01 20.29 11.49
CA ALA A 153 0.92 21.08 10.26
C ALA A 153 -0.22 20.60 9.36
N GLU A 154 -0.40 19.28 9.21
CA GLU A 154 -1.50 18.72 8.42
C GLU A 154 -2.87 19.00 9.04
N LEU A 155 -2.98 18.94 10.37
CA LEU A 155 -4.23 19.33 11.05
C LEU A 155 -4.62 20.79 10.81
N ARG A 156 -3.66 21.70 10.76
CA ARG A 156 -3.90 23.12 10.46
C ARG A 156 -4.32 23.39 9.02
N LYS A 157 -4.06 22.47 8.09
CA LYS A 157 -4.53 22.58 6.70
C LYS A 157 -5.93 22.03 6.53
N ALA A 158 -6.33 21.10 7.40
CA ALA A 158 -7.59 20.36 7.30
C ALA A 158 -8.76 21.02 8.06
N GLY A 159 -8.48 21.97 8.96
CA GLY A 159 -9.47 22.80 9.66
C GLY A 159 -9.41 24.25 9.20
#